data_AF-A0A554JR59-F1
#
_entry.id   AF-A0A554JR59-F1
#
_cell.length_a   1.000
_cell.length_b   1.000
_cell.length_c   1.000
_cell.angle_alpha   90.00
_cell.angle_beta   90.00
_cell.angle_gamma   90.00
#
_symmetry.space_group_name_H-M   'P 1'
#
loop_
_entity.id
_entity.type
_entity.pdbx_description
1 polymer ?
#
loop_
_entity_poly.entity_id
_entity_poly.type
_entity_poly.pdbx_seq_one_letter_code
_entity_poly.pdbx_strand_id
1 'polypeptide(L)'
;MFDLITDVLRSDMFRQIWSVVYYFLYVAVPLFLINTAWDFWVKYRRALFFAKQEYVLLEIKLPREIFKSPAAMEFCIAAMHSTLGEANWYEKYWKGSVRNQHSLEIVSIDGSVHFYIRTKKREKKKIEANIYSQYPGVEIYEVEDYTLPVVYDPEVNSMWVTEFELKKADAFPIKTYIDYGMDKNPEEEYKLDPMTPLIEFLGSLDKGNQVWIQILIRAHVSEERDPDRKWWNIFEKKDLRWKEGAKKEIDDIVAKAKGEKDKDGKLIPGTGRQLTEVEKDTISALDRSVSKKGFDTGIRVIYFALKDVFSMGNVGGVVGGIMHFNSSLNNFAPTGALSPKYKTPLLAWKDRNAKTLSTDKQDFLDAYKRREHFYWPYKRPHFILNTEELATLFHFPGGVSTTPSFTRIESKKAEAPANLPV
;
A
#
# COMPACT_ATOMS: atom_id res chain seq x y z
N MET A 1 -38.81 -32.38 -34.50
CA MET A 1 -37.83 -31.72 -33.60
C MET A 1 -37.03 -32.76 -32.81
N PHE A 2 -37.68 -33.76 -32.21
CA PHE A 2 -37.00 -34.89 -31.57
C PHE A 2 -36.17 -35.75 -32.55
N ASP A 3 -36.69 -36.04 -33.74
CA ASP A 3 -35.98 -36.88 -34.72
C ASP A 3 -34.69 -36.24 -35.23
N LEU A 4 -34.71 -34.92 -35.46
CA LEU A 4 -33.53 -34.15 -35.86
C LEU A 4 -32.44 -34.19 -34.78
N ILE A 5 -32.82 -34.10 -33.51
CA ILE A 5 -31.88 -34.21 -32.38
C ILE A 5 -31.32 -35.63 -32.32
N THR A 6 -32.14 -36.66 -32.46
CA THR A 6 -31.67 -38.05 -32.45
C THR A 6 -30.76 -38.39 -33.62
N ASP A 7 -31.01 -37.82 -34.80
CA ASP A 7 -30.17 -38.01 -35.98
C ASP A 7 -28.82 -37.29 -35.83
N VAL A 8 -28.81 -36.08 -35.27
CA VAL A 8 -27.56 -35.37 -34.95
C VAL A 8 -26.74 -36.16 -33.92
N LEU A 9 -27.36 -36.69 -32.87
CA LEU A 9 -26.69 -37.51 -31.85
C LEU A 9 -26.16 -38.86 -32.39
N ARG A 10 -26.81 -39.40 -33.43
CA ARG A 10 -26.39 -40.65 -34.08
C ARG A 10 -25.36 -40.44 -35.20
N SER A 11 -25.20 -39.21 -35.67
CA SER A 11 -24.25 -38.89 -36.73
C SER A 11 -22.82 -39.24 -36.33
N ASP A 12 -22.03 -39.73 -37.30
CA ASP A 12 -20.61 -40.04 -37.09
C ASP A 12 -19.81 -38.80 -36.69
N MET A 13 -20.20 -37.64 -37.22
CA MET A 13 -19.61 -36.35 -36.86
C MET A 13 -19.79 -36.05 -35.36
N PHE A 14 -20.99 -36.26 -34.80
CA PHE A 14 -21.22 -36.06 -33.37
C PHE A 14 -20.39 -37.01 -32.51
N ARG A 15 -20.30 -38.29 -32.90
CA ARG A 15 -19.45 -39.29 -32.22
C ARG A 15 -17.97 -38.93 -32.25
N GLN A 16 -17.48 -38.43 -33.40
CA GLN A 16 -16.09 -37.97 -33.55
C GLN A 16 -15.81 -36.72 -32.71
N ILE A 17 -16.72 -35.74 -32.69
CA ILE A 17 -16.57 -34.54 -31.85
C ILE A 17 -16.52 -34.95 -30.37
N TRP A 18 -17.42 -35.83 -29.94
CA TRP A 18 -17.46 -36.29 -28.55
C TRP A 18 -16.26 -37.15 -28.15
N SER A 19 -15.73 -37.97 -29.05
CA SER A 19 -14.52 -38.74 -28.77
C SER A 19 -13.32 -37.81 -28.59
N VAL A 20 -13.18 -36.78 -29.44
CA VAL A 20 -12.14 -35.75 -29.30
C VAL A 20 -12.30 -34.99 -27.97
N VAL A 21 -13.52 -34.56 -27.61
CA VAL A 21 -13.79 -33.90 -26.32
C VAL A 21 -13.45 -34.83 -25.16
N TYR A 22 -13.85 -36.09 -25.20
CA TYR A 22 -13.58 -37.08 -24.16
C TYR A 22 -12.08 -37.28 -23.95
N TYR A 23 -11.30 -37.49 -25.03
CA TYR A 23 -9.84 -37.62 -24.94
C TYR A 23 -9.17 -36.32 -24.49
N PHE A 24 -9.66 -35.16 -24.92
CA PHE A 24 -9.19 -33.87 -24.44
C PHE A 24 -9.40 -33.70 -22.93
N LEU A 25 -10.55 -34.14 -22.40
CA LEU A 25 -10.85 -34.07 -20.97
C LEU A 25 -9.88 -34.91 -20.12
N TYR A 26 -9.37 -36.04 -20.62
CA TYR A 26 -8.33 -36.82 -19.91
C TYR A 26 -7.02 -36.04 -19.72
N VAL A 27 -6.75 -35.02 -20.53
CA VAL A 27 -5.58 -34.16 -20.38
C VAL A 27 -5.96 -32.87 -19.64
N ALA A 28 -7.07 -32.24 -20.04
CA ALA A 28 -7.51 -30.96 -19.50
C ALA A 28 -7.89 -31.05 -18.02
N VAL A 29 -8.60 -32.10 -17.60
CA VAL A 29 -9.05 -32.25 -16.20
C VAL A 29 -7.86 -32.46 -15.25
N PRO A 30 -6.90 -33.37 -15.48
CA PRO A 30 -5.72 -33.47 -14.63
C PRO A 30 -4.88 -32.19 -14.57
N LEU A 31 -4.69 -31.51 -15.70
CA LEU A 31 -3.95 -30.23 -15.72
C LEU A 31 -4.67 -29.15 -14.89
N PHE A 32 -5.99 -29.06 -15.01
CA PHE A 32 -6.81 -28.18 -14.20
C PHE A 32 -6.70 -28.53 -12.71
N LEU A 33 -6.86 -29.81 -12.35
CA LEU A 33 -6.77 -30.28 -10.97
C LEU A 33 -5.38 -30.05 -10.36
N ILE A 34 -4.30 -30.26 -11.11
CA ILE A 34 -2.93 -29.98 -10.66
C ILE A 34 -2.76 -28.49 -10.37
N ASN A 35 -3.24 -27.61 -11.25
CA ASN A 35 -3.15 -26.16 -11.06
C ASN A 35 -3.96 -25.71 -9.83
N THR A 36 -5.19 -26.18 -9.68
CA THR A 36 -6.05 -25.88 -8.53
C THR A 36 -5.48 -26.44 -7.22
N ALA A 37 -5.00 -27.69 -7.22
CA ALA A 37 -4.36 -28.30 -6.05
C ALA A 37 -3.10 -27.53 -5.64
N TRP A 38 -2.30 -27.07 -6.60
CA TRP A 38 -1.12 -26.24 -6.34
C TRP A 38 -1.48 -24.90 -5.71
N ASP A 39 -2.50 -24.21 -6.22
CA ASP A 39 -2.98 -22.94 -5.64
C ASP A 39 -3.49 -23.15 -4.20
N PHE A 40 -4.30 -24.17 -3.96
CA PHE A 40 -4.76 -24.52 -2.61
C PHE A 40 -3.62 -24.91 -1.67
N TRP A 41 -2.63 -25.66 -2.17
CA TRP A 41 -1.44 -26.02 -1.41
C TRP A 41 -0.71 -24.76 -0.93
N VAL A 42 -0.42 -23.81 -1.83
CA VAL A 42 0.29 -22.57 -1.47
C VAL A 42 -0.52 -21.73 -0.48
N LYS A 43 -1.84 -21.62 -0.67
CA LYS A 43 -2.74 -20.92 0.26
C LYS A 43 -2.73 -21.57 1.66
N TYR A 44 -2.85 -22.89 1.72
CA TYR A 44 -2.81 -23.66 2.97
C TYR A 44 -1.49 -23.48 3.70
N ARG A 45 -0.36 -23.62 3.00
CA ARG A 45 0.97 -23.45 3.60
C ARG A 45 1.19 -22.03 4.13
N ARG A 46 0.71 -21.01 3.43
CA ARG A 46 0.76 -19.61 3.90
C ARG A 46 -0.14 -19.36 5.10
N ALA A 47 -1.36 -19.92 5.11
CA ALA A 47 -2.25 -19.82 6.26
C ALA A 47 -1.61 -20.43 7.52
N LEU A 48 -0.99 -21.61 7.39
CA LEU A 48 -0.20 -22.21 8.47
C LEU A 48 1.00 -21.36 8.89
N PHE A 49 1.64 -20.67 7.94
CA PHE A 49 2.75 -19.77 8.26
C PHE A 49 2.27 -18.58 9.08
N PHE A 50 1.20 -17.89 8.67
CA PHE A 50 0.63 -16.75 9.37
C PHE A 50 0.11 -17.11 10.76
N ALA A 51 -0.56 -18.26 10.90
CA ALA A 51 -1.06 -18.75 12.19
C ALA A 51 0.05 -19.00 13.22
N LYS A 52 1.29 -19.24 12.77
CA LYS A 52 2.47 -19.44 13.65
C LYS A 52 3.17 -18.13 14.02
N GLN A 53 2.85 -17.02 13.37
CA GLN A 53 3.52 -15.75 13.65
C GLN A 53 2.86 -15.03 14.83
N GLU A 54 3.67 -14.57 15.79
CA GLU A 54 3.22 -13.63 16.80
C GLU A 54 3.45 -12.19 16.32
N TYR A 55 2.42 -11.37 16.48
CA TYR A 55 2.45 -9.95 16.14
C TYR A 55 2.26 -9.10 17.39
N VAL A 56 2.85 -7.91 17.37
CA VAL A 56 2.71 -6.89 18.42
C VAL A 56 2.29 -5.58 17.78
N LEU A 57 1.48 -4.80 18.50
CA LEU A 57 1.11 -3.43 18.15
C LEU A 57 1.88 -2.49 19.08
N LEU A 58 2.67 -1.59 18.48
CA LEU A 58 3.47 -0.61 19.20
C LEU A 58 2.81 0.76 19.05
N GLU A 59 2.36 1.35 20.15
CA GLU A 59 1.94 2.76 20.20
C GLU A 59 3.17 3.64 20.40
N ILE A 60 3.32 4.67 19.56
CA ILE A 60 4.37 5.66 19.69
C ILE A 60 3.77 6.95 20.24
N LYS A 61 4.14 7.30 21.47
CA LYS A 61 3.78 8.57 22.10
C LYS A 61 4.85 9.61 21.81
N LEU A 62 4.41 10.74 21.28
CA LEU A 62 5.28 11.82 20.86
C LEU A 62 5.56 12.77 22.04
N PRO A 63 6.82 13.26 22.19
CA PRO A 63 7.11 14.36 23.08
C PRO A 63 6.49 15.66 22.55
N ARG A 64 6.45 16.70 23.40
CA ARG A 64 5.92 18.01 23.01
C ARG A 64 6.64 18.65 21.83
N GLU A 65 7.93 18.38 21.67
CA GLU A 65 8.77 18.98 20.65
C GLU A 65 9.57 17.91 19.90
N ILE A 66 9.43 17.91 18.58
CA ILE A 66 10.22 17.11 17.64
C ILE A 66 10.79 18.08 16.60
N PHE A 67 12.12 18.17 16.51
CA PHE A 67 12.81 19.05 15.56
C PHE A 67 13.33 18.30 14.31
N LYS A 68 13.09 16.99 14.25
CA LYS A 68 13.58 16.13 13.17
C LYS A 68 12.69 16.27 11.94
N SER A 69 13.30 16.40 10.77
CA SER A 69 12.59 16.38 9.50
C SER A 69 12.13 14.96 9.12
N PRO A 70 11.21 14.80 8.15
CA PRO A 70 10.78 13.49 7.66
C PRO A 70 11.92 12.59 7.18
N ALA A 71 13.09 13.15 6.83
CA ALA A 71 14.30 12.39 6.51
C ALA A 71 14.73 11.43 7.64
N ALA A 72 14.46 11.78 8.91
CA ALA A 72 14.71 10.89 10.04
C ALA A 72 13.80 9.64 9.99
N MET A 73 12.55 9.80 9.58
CA MET A 73 11.63 8.68 9.39
C MET A 73 11.99 7.87 8.14
N GLU A 74 12.53 8.50 7.11
CA GLU A 74 13.07 7.79 5.93
C GLU A 74 14.12 6.76 6.35
N PHE A 75 15.04 7.14 7.25
CA PHE A 75 16.02 6.22 7.83
C PHE A 75 15.33 5.08 8.60
N CYS A 76 14.31 5.39 9.40
CA CYS A 76 13.56 4.39 10.15
C CYS A 76 12.88 3.35 9.23
N ILE A 77 12.19 3.82 8.19
CA ILE A 77 11.50 2.98 7.19
C ILE A 77 12.52 2.16 6.39
N ALA A 78 13.66 2.74 6.02
CA ALA A 78 14.70 2.05 5.26
C ALA A 78 15.25 0.79 5.98
N ALA A 79 15.21 0.71 7.31
CA ALA A 79 15.61 -0.49 8.05
C ALA A 79 14.49 -1.54 8.17
N MET A 80 13.24 -1.17 7.89
CA MET A 80 12.13 -2.12 7.75
C MET A 80 12.21 -2.87 6.42
N HIS A 81 13.03 -2.40 5.47
CA HIS A 81 13.23 -3.05 4.19
C HIS A 81 14.00 -4.37 4.35
N SER A 82 13.27 -5.48 4.47
CA SER A 82 13.84 -6.83 4.54
C SER A 82 13.19 -7.77 3.53
N THR A 83 14.01 -8.37 2.68
CA THR A 83 13.60 -9.40 1.70
C THR A 83 13.71 -10.82 2.25
N LEU A 84 14.07 -10.97 3.53
CA LEU A 84 14.16 -12.27 4.20
C LEU A 84 12.79 -12.96 4.25
N GLY A 85 12.81 -14.30 4.14
CA GLY A 85 11.61 -15.15 4.18
C GLY A 85 11.11 -15.61 2.82
N GLU A 86 11.69 -15.14 1.71
CA GLU A 86 11.39 -15.62 0.35
C GLU A 86 12.67 -15.92 -0.45
N ALA A 87 13.70 -16.46 0.20
CA ALA A 87 15.02 -16.60 -0.43
C ALA A 87 15.01 -17.63 -1.58
N ASN A 88 14.18 -18.66 -1.50
CA ASN A 88 14.07 -19.69 -2.53
C ASN A 88 12.64 -20.24 -2.69
N TRP A 89 12.44 -21.06 -3.71
CA TRP A 89 11.14 -21.66 -4.04
C TRP A 89 10.59 -22.56 -2.91
N TYR A 90 11.47 -23.25 -2.19
CA TYR A 90 11.09 -24.14 -1.08
C TYR A 90 10.53 -23.33 0.10
N GLU A 91 11.16 -22.21 0.45
CA GLU A 91 10.64 -21.31 1.47
C GLU A 91 9.29 -20.70 1.06
N LYS A 92 9.21 -20.19 -0.18
CA LYS A 92 8.02 -19.48 -0.68
C LYS A 92 6.80 -20.40 -0.82
N TYR A 93 6.97 -21.60 -1.37
CA TYR A 93 5.86 -22.48 -1.74
C TYR A 93 5.69 -23.68 -0.80
N TRP A 94 6.76 -24.22 -0.22
CA TRP A 94 6.68 -25.38 0.66
C TRP A 94 6.61 -25.02 2.14
N LYS A 95 7.37 -24.02 2.59
CA LYS A 95 7.20 -23.46 3.95
C LYS A 95 6.07 -22.43 4.02
N GLY A 96 5.62 -21.91 2.88
CA GLY A 96 4.61 -20.84 2.82
C GLY A 96 5.10 -19.52 3.41
N SER A 97 6.42 -19.34 3.48
CA SER A 97 7.04 -18.17 4.08
C SER A 97 6.83 -16.94 3.19
N VAL A 98 6.73 -15.79 3.84
CA VAL A 98 6.49 -14.48 3.20
C VAL A 98 7.49 -13.46 3.70
N ARG A 99 7.77 -12.45 2.87
CA ARG A 99 8.50 -11.23 3.27
C ARG A 99 7.90 -10.62 4.53
N ASN A 100 8.75 -9.98 5.35
CA ASN A 100 8.25 -9.24 6.51
C ASN A 100 7.32 -8.10 6.06
N GLN A 101 6.23 -7.94 6.80
CA GLN A 101 5.19 -6.94 6.56
C GLN A 101 5.05 -6.11 7.81
N HIS A 102 4.87 -4.81 7.62
CA HIS A 102 4.64 -3.84 8.69
C HIS A 102 3.38 -3.03 8.37
N SER A 103 2.65 -2.66 9.41
CA SER A 103 1.53 -1.71 9.31
C SER A 103 1.95 -0.44 10.00
N LEU A 104 1.97 0.68 9.28
CA LEU A 104 2.15 2.02 9.83
C LEU A 104 0.75 2.65 9.90
N GLU A 105 0.29 3.01 11.10
CA GLU A 105 -1.10 3.41 11.31
C GLU A 105 -1.16 4.80 11.97
N ILE A 106 -2.03 5.65 11.43
CA ILE A 106 -2.41 6.94 12.00
C ILE A 106 -3.90 6.84 12.33
N VAL A 107 -4.23 6.93 13.60
CA VAL A 107 -5.55 6.56 14.12
C VAL A 107 -6.07 7.73 14.94
N SER A 108 -7.27 8.20 14.63
CA SER A 108 -8.03 9.10 15.50
C SER A 108 -9.18 8.36 16.15
N ILE A 109 -9.25 8.43 17.48
CA ILE A 109 -10.37 7.92 18.27
C ILE A 109 -10.87 9.07 19.14
N ASP A 110 -12.11 9.49 18.94
CA ASP A 110 -12.71 10.62 19.66
C ASP A 110 -11.87 11.91 19.54
N GLY A 111 -11.27 12.13 18.38
CA GLY A 111 -10.38 13.27 18.13
C GLY A 111 -8.97 13.11 18.69
N SER A 112 -8.65 12.04 19.43
CA SER A 112 -7.28 11.78 19.93
C SER A 112 -6.46 11.06 18.87
N VAL A 113 -5.32 11.63 18.47
CA VAL A 113 -4.48 11.09 17.39
C VAL A 113 -3.37 10.20 17.96
N HIS A 114 -3.28 8.98 17.43
CA HIS A 114 -2.33 7.95 17.82
C HIS A 114 -1.53 7.45 16.62
N PHE A 115 -0.25 7.17 16.85
CA PHE A 115 0.63 6.51 15.90
C PHE A 115 0.87 5.07 16.34
N TYR A 116 0.62 4.12 15.45
CA TYR A 116 0.93 2.72 15.72
C TYR A 116 1.82 2.10 14.65
N ILE A 117 2.63 1.15 15.08
CA ILE A 117 3.37 0.26 14.19
C ILE A 117 3.07 -1.18 14.58
N ARG A 118 2.44 -1.93 13.68
CA ARG A 118 2.26 -3.38 13.85
C ARG A 118 3.37 -4.14 13.15
N THR A 119 3.99 -5.07 13.86
CA THR A 119 5.08 -5.89 13.33
C THR A 119 5.08 -7.31 13.91
N LYS A 120 5.92 -8.20 13.39
CA LYS A 120 6.21 -9.48 14.03
C LYS A 120 6.98 -9.25 15.34
N LYS A 121 6.66 -9.98 16.40
CA LYS A 121 7.27 -9.85 17.73
C LYS A 121 8.80 -9.90 17.71
N ARG A 122 9.38 -10.76 16.86
CA ARG A 122 10.84 -10.89 16.66
C ARG A 122 11.52 -9.61 16.15
N GLU A 123 10.77 -8.73 15.47
CA GLU A 123 11.28 -7.48 14.90
C GLU A 123 11.13 -6.30 15.86
N LYS A 124 10.38 -6.45 16.97
CA LYS A 124 10.07 -5.39 17.94
C LYS A 124 11.32 -4.61 18.37
N LYS A 125 12.31 -5.32 18.93
CA LYS A 125 13.56 -4.71 19.43
C LYS A 125 14.32 -3.94 18.35
N LYS A 126 14.30 -4.43 17.11
CA LYS A 126 14.97 -3.77 15.98
C LYS A 126 14.25 -2.46 15.61
N ILE A 127 12.92 -2.49 15.58
CA ILE A 127 12.11 -1.30 15.27
C ILE A 127 12.25 -0.26 16.38
N GLU A 128 12.14 -0.66 17.64
CA GLU A 128 12.33 0.22 18.80
C GLU A 128 13.71 0.90 18.77
N ALA A 129 14.78 0.11 18.64
CA ALA A 129 16.14 0.65 18.59
C ALA A 129 16.33 1.65 17.44
N ASN A 130 15.74 1.38 16.28
CA ASN A 130 15.84 2.29 15.14
C ASN A 130 15.07 3.59 15.37
N ILE A 131 13.84 3.51 15.88
CA ILE A 131 13.05 4.70 16.22
C ILE A 131 13.77 5.54 17.28
N TYR A 132 14.23 4.93 18.38
CA TYR A 132 14.98 5.63 19.43
C TYR A 132 16.27 6.29 18.92
N SER A 133 16.93 5.71 17.91
CA SER A 133 18.15 6.29 17.33
C SER A 133 17.90 7.64 16.64
N GLN A 134 16.72 7.82 16.07
CA GLN A 134 16.34 9.04 15.36
C GLN A 134 15.49 9.98 16.22
N TYR A 135 14.68 9.40 17.12
CA TYR A 135 13.69 10.06 17.95
C TYR A 135 13.87 9.64 19.43
N PRO A 136 14.93 10.10 20.13
CA PRO A 136 15.22 9.66 21.49
C PRO A 136 14.16 10.08 22.52
N GLY A 137 13.34 11.09 22.20
CA GLY A 137 12.30 11.61 23.11
C GLY A 137 10.93 10.93 22.99
N VAL A 138 10.73 9.98 22.07
CA VAL A 138 9.47 9.25 21.95
C VAL A 138 9.39 8.14 22.99
N GLU A 139 8.18 7.73 23.36
CA GLU A 139 7.98 6.54 24.18
C GLU A 139 7.19 5.50 23.37
N ILE A 140 7.64 4.24 23.43
CA ILE A 140 7.05 3.14 22.67
C ILE A 140 6.43 2.16 23.66
N TYR A 141 5.13 1.91 23.51
CA TYR A 141 4.37 0.99 24.36
C TYR A 141 3.82 -0.16 23.53
N GLU A 142 3.95 -1.39 24.02
CA GLU A 142 3.19 -2.51 23.48
C GLU A 142 1.77 -2.44 24.03
N VAL A 143 0.79 -2.33 23.14
CA VAL A 143 -0.61 -2.11 23.49
C VAL A 143 -1.49 -3.20 22.89
N GLU A 144 -2.69 -3.35 23.45
CA GLU A 144 -3.73 -4.19 22.85
C GLU A 144 -4.23 -3.58 21.54
N ASP A 145 -4.72 -4.44 20.64
CA ASP A 145 -5.18 -4.00 19.32
C ASP A 145 -6.54 -3.28 19.44
N TYR A 146 -6.52 -1.96 19.25
CA TYR A 146 -7.68 -1.07 19.34
C TYR A 146 -8.83 -1.46 18.40
N THR A 147 -8.58 -2.30 17.38
CA THR A 147 -9.62 -2.75 16.44
C THR A 147 -10.48 -3.90 16.98
N LEU A 148 -10.01 -4.61 18.01
CA LEU A 148 -10.72 -5.75 18.61
C LEU A 148 -12.13 -5.42 19.12
N PRO A 149 -12.34 -4.34 19.92
CA PRO A 149 -13.66 -4.00 20.45
C PRO A 149 -14.67 -3.54 19.41
N VAL A 150 -14.23 -3.17 18.19
CA VAL A 150 -15.11 -2.58 17.18
C VAL A 150 -15.82 -3.66 16.39
N VAL A 151 -17.16 -3.68 16.46
CA VAL A 151 -18.01 -4.57 15.68
C VAL A 151 -18.82 -3.75 14.67
N TYR A 152 -18.78 -4.16 13.40
CA TYR A 152 -19.61 -3.54 12.39
C TYR A 152 -21.00 -4.17 12.40
N ASP A 153 -21.96 -3.38 12.83
CA ASP A 153 -23.38 -3.68 12.72
C ASP A 153 -24.02 -2.59 11.84
N PRO A 154 -24.52 -2.91 10.64
CA PRO A 154 -25.13 -1.94 9.75
C PRO A 154 -26.42 -1.33 10.30
N GLU A 155 -27.01 -1.87 11.37
CA GLU A 155 -28.18 -1.30 12.05
C GLU A 155 -27.80 -0.20 13.04
N VAL A 156 -26.66 -0.35 13.73
CA VAL A 156 -26.21 0.55 14.81
C VAL A 156 -25.16 1.56 14.33
N ASN A 157 -24.20 1.08 13.53
CA ASN A 157 -22.99 1.82 13.16
C ASN A 157 -22.94 2.12 11.66
N SER A 158 -22.39 3.27 11.31
CA SER A 158 -22.04 3.62 9.95
C SER A 158 -20.54 3.50 9.76
N MET A 159 -20.15 2.89 8.64
CA MET A 159 -18.75 2.74 8.26
C MET A 159 -18.57 3.14 6.81
N TRP A 160 -17.53 3.94 6.57
CA TRP A 160 -16.99 4.23 5.26
C TRP A 160 -15.60 3.62 5.17
N VAL A 161 -15.29 3.05 4.01
CA VAL A 161 -14.03 2.36 3.76
C VAL A 161 -13.56 2.71 2.37
N THR A 162 -12.26 2.92 2.23
CA THR A 162 -11.59 2.99 0.93
C THR A 162 -10.21 2.39 1.02
N GLU A 163 -9.73 1.89 -0.10
CA GLU A 163 -8.30 1.76 -0.37
C GLU A 163 -7.87 2.89 -1.32
N PHE A 164 -6.57 3.03 -1.56
CA PHE A 164 -6.05 3.96 -2.55
C PHE A 164 -5.25 3.23 -3.62
N GLU A 165 -5.23 3.81 -4.82
CA GLU A 165 -4.37 3.44 -5.93
C GLU A 165 -3.69 4.68 -6.52
N LEU A 166 -2.59 4.48 -7.25
CA LEU A 166 -1.95 5.54 -8.03
C LEU A 166 -2.65 5.69 -9.39
N LYS A 167 -2.85 6.93 -9.84
CA LYS A 167 -3.46 7.21 -11.15
C LYS A 167 -2.52 6.95 -12.32
N LYS A 168 -1.20 7.13 -12.13
CA LYS A 168 -0.16 6.82 -13.12
C LYS A 168 0.69 5.64 -12.64
N ALA A 169 1.58 5.16 -13.51
CA ALA A 169 2.50 4.06 -13.21
C ALA A 169 3.33 4.31 -11.95
N ASP A 170 3.65 3.24 -11.22
CA ASP A 170 4.35 3.30 -9.93
C ASP A 170 5.74 3.94 -10.01
N ALA A 171 6.36 3.95 -11.19
CA ALA A 171 7.61 4.66 -11.42
C ALA A 171 7.53 6.16 -11.08
N PHE A 172 6.38 6.79 -11.34
CA PHE A 172 6.19 8.22 -11.09
C PHE A 172 5.92 8.49 -9.61
N PRO A 173 6.75 9.30 -8.93
CA PRO A 173 6.59 9.54 -7.51
C PRO A 173 5.44 10.51 -7.20
N ILE A 174 4.88 10.37 -6.01
CA ILE A 174 4.03 11.39 -5.38
C ILE A 174 4.87 12.58 -4.90
N LYS A 175 4.24 13.61 -4.34
CA LYS A 175 4.97 14.72 -3.74
C LYS A 175 5.66 14.24 -2.46
N THR A 176 6.92 14.60 -2.30
CA THR A 176 7.72 14.18 -1.13
C THR A 176 8.12 15.36 -0.26
N TYR A 177 8.61 15.09 0.95
CA TYR A 177 9.07 16.12 1.89
C TYR A 177 10.16 17.03 1.30
N ILE A 178 10.92 16.57 0.29
CA ILE A 178 11.91 17.39 -0.43
C ILE A 178 11.20 18.47 -1.25
N ASP A 179 10.08 18.14 -1.87
CA ASP A 179 9.29 19.09 -2.66
C ASP A 179 8.61 20.15 -1.78
N TYR A 180 8.45 19.85 -0.48
CA TYR A 180 8.02 20.80 0.56
C TYR A 180 9.20 21.60 1.18
N GLY A 181 10.44 21.35 0.73
CA GLY A 181 11.64 22.04 1.23
C GLY A 181 12.07 21.62 2.64
N MET A 182 11.56 20.49 3.15
CA MET A 182 11.87 19.99 4.50
C MET A 182 13.28 19.38 4.60
N ASP A 183 13.93 19.10 3.47
CA ASP A 183 15.34 18.69 3.38
C ASP A 183 16.31 19.81 3.75
N LYS A 184 15.91 21.07 3.52
CA LYS A 184 16.69 22.26 3.85
C LYS A 184 16.68 22.60 5.33
N ASN A 185 15.91 21.87 6.13
CA ASN A 185 15.68 22.11 7.57
C ASN A 185 15.41 23.59 7.87
N PRO A 186 14.33 24.19 7.30
CA PRO A 186 13.98 25.57 7.61
C PRO A 186 13.70 25.74 9.11
N GLU A 187 13.76 26.97 9.60
CA GLU A 187 13.36 27.28 10.98
C GLU A 187 11.92 26.80 11.21
N GLU A 188 11.61 26.35 12.44
CA GLU A 188 10.33 25.70 12.76
C GLU A 188 9.12 26.52 12.30
N GLU A 189 9.14 27.84 12.48
CA GLU A 189 8.03 28.72 12.09
C GLU A 189 7.71 28.69 10.59
N TYR A 190 8.72 28.45 9.74
CA TYR A 190 8.58 28.38 8.29
C TYR A 190 8.47 26.94 7.76
N LYS A 191 8.46 25.94 8.64
CA LYS A 191 8.31 24.54 8.23
C LYS A 191 6.88 24.29 7.74
N LEU A 192 6.77 23.95 6.47
CA LEU A 192 5.51 23.51 5.87
C LEU A 192 5.47 21.97 5.91
N ASP A 193 5.00 21.45 7.04
CA ASP A 193 4.87 20.00 7.23
C ASP A 193 3.63 19.47 6.45
N PRO A 194 3.82 18.49 5.55
CA PRO A 194 2.75 17.98 4.70
C PRO A 194 1.70 17.14 5.44
N MET A 195 1.99 16.65 6.65
CA MET A 195 1.04 15.89 7.47
C MET A 195 0.13 16.78 8.33
N THR A 196 0.49 18.05 8.56
CA THR A 196 -0.26 18.96 9.44
C THR A 196 -1.75 19.04 9.10
N PRO A 197 -2.17 19.25 7.83
CA PRO A 197 -3.60 19.33 7.51
C PRO A 197 -4.38 18.05 7.84
N LEU A 198 -3.75 16.89 7.65
CA LEU A 198 -4.37 15.60 7.95
C LEU A 198 -4.49 15.41 9.47
N ILE A 199 -3.44 15.71 10.23
CA ILE A 199 -3.41 15.59 11.68
C ILE A 199 -4.42 16.53 12.34
N GLU A 200 -4.49 17.80 11.90
CA GLU A 200 -5.43 18.78 12.43
C GLU A 200 -6.87 18.35 12.20
N PHE A 201 -7.18 17.84 11.00
CA PHE A 201 -8.49 17.26 10.72
C PHE A 201 -8.79 16.05 11.62
N LEU A 202 -7.84 15.13 11.77
CA LEU A 202 -7.99 13.96 12.65
C LEU A 202 -8.20 14.38 14.11
N GLY A 203 -7.54 15.46 14.52
CA GLY A 203 -7.63 16.04 15.86
C GLY A 203 -8.91 16.83 16.14
N SER A 204 -9.60 17.30 15.11
CA SER A 204 -10.85 18.07 15.23
C SER A 204 -12.11 17.22 15.23
N LEU A 205 -11.98 15.90 15.10
CA LEU A 205 -13.11 14.98 15.13
C LEU A 205 -13.77 14.96 16.51
N ASP A 206 -15.09 15.09 16.52
CA ASP A 206 -15.88 15.00 17.75
C ASP A 206 -15.90 13.57 18.31
N LYS A 207 -16.24 13.46 19.61
CA LYS A 207 -16.44 12.18 20.30
C LYS A 207 -17.43 11.27 19.56
N GLY A 208 -17.11 9.99 19.46
CA GLY A 208 -17.87 8.98 18.73
C GLY A 208 -17.37 8.73 17.30
N ASN A 209 -16.49 9.60 16.78
CA ASN A 209 -15.85 9.41 15.48
C ASN A 209 -14.53 8.66 15.63
N GLN A 210 -14.30 7.71 14.74
CA GLN A 210 -13.03 7.01 14.61
C GLN A 210 -12.57 6.98 13.16
N VAL A 211 -11.34 7.44 12.90
CA VAL A 211 -10.72 7.37 11.58
C VAL A 211 -9.41 6.61 11.70
N TRP A 212 -9.25 5.57 10.91
CA TRP A 212 -8.08 4.70 10.94
C TRP A 212 -7.43 4.67 9.57
N ILE A 213 -6.21 5.19 9.49
CA ILE A 213 -5.39 5.19 8.28
C ILE A 213 -4.32 4.12 8.46
N GLN A 214 -4.26 3.17 7.53
CA GLN A 214 -3.35 2.03 7.57
C GLN A 214 -2.52 2.00 6.30
N ILE A 215 -1.20 2.08 6.46
CA ILE A 215 -0.21 1.99 5.40
C ILE A 215 0.54 0.66 5.60
N LEU A 216 0.17 -0.34 4.82
CA LEU A 216 0.78 -1.65 4.84
C LEU A 216 1.97 -1.67 3.89
N ILE A 217 3.13 -2.06 4.39
CA ILE A 217 4.38 -2.09 3.62
C ILE A 217 5.07 -3.45 3.70
N ARG A 218 5.70 -3.85 2.60
CA ARG A 218 6.69 -4.94 2.55
C ARG A 218 7.79 -4.57 1.56
N ALA A 219 9.02 -5.03 1.79
CA ALA A 219 10.14 -4.75 0.89
C ALA A 219 9.81 -5.15 -0.55
N HIS A 220 9.97 -4.24 -1.52
CA HIS A 220 9.68 -4.53 -2.93
C HIS A 220 10.74 -5.48 -3.51
N VAL A 221 10.29 -6.43 -4.33
CA VAL A 221 11.15 -7.30 -5.13
C VAL A 221 10.51 -7.51 -6.50
N SER A 222 11.32 -7.73 -7.53
CA SER A 222 10.83 -8.04 -8.87
C SER A 222 10.03 -9.34 -8.85
N GLU A 223 8.71 -9.24 -9.07
CA GLU A 223 7.80 -10.40 -9.11
C GLU A 223 7.32 -10.75 -10.53
N GLU A 224 7.51 -9.86 -11.49
CA GLU A 224 6.92 -9.97 -12.83
C GLU A 224 7.77 -10.80 -13.78
N ARG A 225 7.07 -11.50 -14.68
CA ARG A 225 7.71 -12.29 -15.73
C ARG A 225 8.09 -11.35 -16.87
N ASP A 226 9.34 -11.46 -17.33
CA ASP A 226 9.81 -10.71 -18.49
C ASP A 226 8.97 -11.09 -19.74
N PRO A 227 8.31 -10.12 -20.42
CA PRO A 227 7.57 -10.36 -21.65
C PRO A 227 8.47 -10.84 -22.80
N ASP A 228 9.73 -10.40 -22.85
CA ASP A 228 10.68 -10.67 -23.93
C ASP A 228 11.53 -11.93 -23.68
N ARG A 229 11.12 -12.75 -22.71
CA ARG A 229 11.88 -13.92 -22.26
C ARG A 229 11.99 -15.00 -23.33
N LYS A 230 13.17 -15.62 -23.38
CA LYS A 230 13.43 -16.86 -24.13
C LYS A 230 12.98 -18.08 -23.32
N TRP A 231 12.65 -19.18 -24.00
CA TRP A 231 12.04 -20.37 -23.38
C TRP A 231 12.90 -21.06 -22.30
N TRP A 232 14.20 -20.77 -22.22
CA TRP A 232 15.10 -21.29 -21.18
C TRP A 232 15.24 -20.39 -19.94
N ASN A 233 14.81 -19.12 -19.98
CA ASN A 233 14.90 -18.17 -18.86
C ASN A 233 13.55 -18.00 -18.12
N ILE A 234 12.86 -19.11 -17.84
CA ILE A 234 11.49 -19.09 -17.26
C ILE A 234 11.44 -18.47 -15.85
N PHE A 235 12.57 -18.47 -15.13
CA PHE A 235 12.67 -17.98 -13.75
C PHE A 235 13.21 -16.55 -13.63
N GLU A 236 13.64 -15.93 -14.73
CA GLU A 236 14.09 -14.54 -14.72
C GLU A 236 12.90 -13.60 -14.49
N LYS A 237 13.06 -12.69 -13.53
CA LYS A 237 12.05 -11.70 -13.16
C LYS A 237 12.61 -10.32 -13.38
N LYS A 238 11.77 -9.42 -13.89
CA LYS A 238 12.10 -8.01 -14.07
C LYS A 238 11.12 -7.14 -13.30
N ASP A 239 11.57 -5.94 -12.95
CA ASP A 239 10.76 -4.93 -12.29
C ASP A 239 10.23 -3.95 -13.34
N LEU A 240 9.17 -4.35 -14.05
CA LEU A 240 8.60 -3.55 -15.15
C LEU A 240 7.78 -2.37 -14.63
N ARG A 241 7.26 -2.47 -13.39
CA ARG A 241 6.40 -1.43 -12.79
C ARG A 241 7.19 -0.25 -12.24
N TRP A 242 8.41 -0.48 -11.75
CA TRP A 242 9.17 0.55 -11.07
C TRP A 242 10.51 0.83 -11.75
N LYS A 243 11.57 0.03 -11.55
CA LYS A 243 12.90 0.35 -12.09
C LYS A 243 12.97 0.37 -13.63
N GLU A 244 12.55 -0.71 -14.29
CA GLU A 244 12.54 -0.75 -15.77
C GLU A 244 11.44 0.17 -16.33
N GLY A 245 10.34 0.35 -15.58
CA GLY A 245 9.29 1.31 -15.92
C GLY A 245 9.84 2.73 -15.99
N ALA A 246 10.57 3.18 -14.97
CA ALA A 246 11.20 4.50 -14.94
C ALA A 246 12.23 4.64 -16.06
N LYS A 247 13.07 3.62 -16.29
CA LYS A 247 14.05 3.64 -17.37
C LYS A 247 13.39 3.80 -18.74
N LYS A 248 12.33 3.03 -19.00
CA LYS A 248 11.57 3.13 -20.24
C LYS A 248 10.97 4.52 -20.44
N GLU A 249 10.38 5.11 -19.39
CA GLU A 249 9.83 6.47 -19.47
C GLU A 249 10.92 7.52 -19.73
N ILE A 250 12.09 7.39 -19.09
CA ILE A 250 13.24 8.27 -19.35
C ILE A 250 13.71 8.11 -20.80
N ASP A 251 13.86 6.88 -21.29
CA ASP A 251 14.26 6.59 -22.68
C ASP A 251 13.24 7.15 -23.67
N ASP A 252 11.94 7.07 -23.38
CA ASP A 252 10.86 7.62 -24.20
C ASP A 252 10.88 9.15 -24.23
N ILE A 253 11.14 9.82 -23.10
CA ILE A 253 11.29 11.29 -23.03
C ILE A 253 12.52 11.72 -23.85
N VAL A 254 13.65 11.03 -23.68
CA VAL A 254 14.89 11.34 -24.41
C VAL A 254 14.74 11.06 -25.91
N ALA A 255 14.03 9.99 -26.29
CA ALA A 255 13.75 9.67 -27.68
C ALA A 255 12.88 10.75 -28.35
N LYS A 256 11.81 11.19 -27.68
CA LYS A 256 10.97 12.31 -28.15
C LYS A 256 11.75 13.61 -28.32
N ALA A 257 12.71 13.89 -27.43
CA ALA A 257 13.56 15.07 -27.53
C ALA A 257 14.57 14.99 -28.68
N LYS A 258 15.09 13.79 -29.01
CA LYS A 258 16.05 13.59 -30.11
C LYS A 258 15.43 13.80 -31.50
N GLY A 259 14.11 13.74 -31.63
CA GLY A 259 13.38 13.98 -32.88
C GLY A 259 12.73 12.73 -33.45
N GLU A 260 11.92 12.91 -34.49
CA GLU A 260 11.19 11.82 -35.15
C GLU A 260 12.12 10.98 -36.03
N LYS A 261 11.82 9.68 -36.11
CA LYS A 261 12.51 8.75 -37.01
C LYS A 261 11.68 8.53 -38.26
N ASP A 262 12.31 8.58 -39.43
CA ASP A 262 11.68 8.25 -40.71
C ASP A 262 11.40 6.72 -40.80
N LYS A 263 10.70 6.29 -41.87
CA LYS A 263 10.35 4.88 -42.15
C LYS A 263 11.57 3.94 -42.20
N ASP A 264 12.76 4.47 -42.50
CA ASP A 264 14.03 3.75 -42.51
C ASP A 264 14.78 3.81 -41.16
N GLY A 265 14.17 4.34 -40.10
CA GLY A 265 14.75 4.44 -38.76
C GLY A 265 15.81 5.54 -38.57
N LYS A 266 16.05 6.38 -39.58
CA LYS A 266 16.96 7.53 -39.52
C LYS A 266 16.27 8.75 -38.88
N LEU A 267 16.99 9.48 -38.03
CA LEU A 267 16.48 10.71 -37.41
C LEU A 267 16.29 11.81 -38.46
N ILE A 268 15.12 12.45 -38.46
CA ILE A 268 14.82 13.55 -39.38
C ILE A 268 15.58 14.81 -38.89
N PRO A 269 16.51 15.35 -39.69
CA PRO A 269 17.27 16.54 -39.30
C PRO A 269 16.34 17.73 -38.99
N GLY A 270 16.58 18.42 -37.86
CA GLY A 270 15.79 19.59 -37.45
C GLY A 270 14.55 19.31 -36.59
N THR A 271 14.21 18.04 -36.34
CA THR A 271 13.09 17.66 -35.43
C THR A 271 13.49 17.51 -33.97
N GLY A 272 14.80 17.48 -33.68
CA GLY A 272 15.33 17.39 -32.32
C GLY A 272 15.25 18.72 -31.58
N ARG A 273 14.97 18.65 -30.28
CA ARG A 273 14.96 19.80 -29.37
C ARG A 273 15.70 19.50 -28.07
N GLN A 274 16.05 20.54 -27.33
CA GLN A 274 16.50 20.37 -25.96
C GLN A 274 15.32 19.91 -25.07
N LEU A 275 15.65 19.18 -24.01
CA LEU A 275 14.69 18.82 -22.97
C LEU A 275 14.14 20.09 -22.32
N THR A 276 12.82 20.15 -22.18
CA THR A 276 12.14 21.20 -21.41
C THR A 276 12.49 21.05 -19.92
N GLU A 277 12.32 22.12 -19.15
CA GLU A 277 12.54 22.07 -17.69
C GLU A 277 11.66 21.01 -17.02
N VAL A 278 10.39 20.93 -17.39
CA VAL A 278 9.45 19.91 -16.89
C VAL A 278 9.94 18.48 -17.16
N GLU A 279 10.53 18.23 -18.34
CA GLU A 279 11.09 16.91 -18.66
C GLU A 279 12.36 16.61 -17.87
N LYS A 280 13.23 17.60 -17.68
CA LYS A 280 14.43 17.45 -16.83
C LYS A 280 14.05 17.16 -15.39
N ASP A 281 13.04 17.86 -14.87
CA ASP A 281 12.51 17.64 -13.52
C ASP A 281 11.86 16.26 -13.40
N THR A 282 11.12 15.83 -14.42
CA THR A 282 10.52 14.50 -14.47
C THR A 282 11.59 13.41 -14.46
N ILE A 283 12.63 13.53 -15.29
CA ILE A 283 13.76 12.58 -15.32
C ILE A 283 14.46 12.54 -13.96
N SER A 284 14.73 13.70 -13.37
CA SER A 284 15.39 13.81 -12.06
C SER A 284 14.55 13.18 -10.94
N ALA A 285 13.23 13.40 -10.96
CA ALA A 285 12.32 12.81 -9.99
C ALA A 285 12.23 11.28 -10.13
N LEU A 286 12.19 10.77 -11.37
CA LEU A 286 12.22 9.34 -11.65
C LEU A 286 13.52 8.69 -11.16
N ASP A 287 14.67 9.28 -11.49
CA ASP A 287 15.99 8.78 -11.07
C ASP A 287 16.13 8.79 -9.53
N ARG A 288 15.70 9.88 -8.87
CA ARG A 288 15.65 9.98 -7.40
C ARG A 288 14.78 8.87 -6.81
N SER A 289 13.59 8.65 -7.37
CA SER A 289 12.65 7.64 -6.87
C SER A 289 13.27 6.23 -6.88
N VAL A 290 13.81 5.80 -8.02
CA VAL A 290 14.34 4.43 -8.20
C VAL A 290 15.69 4.20 -7.53
N SER A 291 16.42 5.27 -7.18
CA SER A 291 17.68 5.20 -6.43
C SER A 291 17.48 4.74 -4.97
N LYS A 292 16.27 4.94 -4.44
CA LYS A 292 15.91 4.61 -3.05
C LYS A 292 15.41 3.17 -2.91
N LYS A 293 15.13 2.75 -1.67
CA LYS A 293 14.54 1.42 -1.42
C LYS A 293 13.03 1.47 -1.66
N GLY A 294 12.51 0.53 -2.44
CA GLY A 294 11.08 0.45 -2.76
C GLY A 294 10.32 -0.48 -1.82
N PHE A 295 9.05 -0.18 -1.60
CA PHE A 295 8.12 -1.01 -0.83
C PHE A 295 6.85 -1.23 -1.63
N ASP A 296 6.40 -2.48 -1.70
CA ASP A 296 5.02 -2.76 -2.07
C ASP A 296 4.14 -2.18 -0.96
N THR A 297 3.22 -1.29 -1.33
CA THR A 297 2.43 -0.49 -0.41
C THR A 297 0.94 -0.61 -0.70
N GLY A 298 0.16 -0.81 0.36
CA GLY A 298 -1.29 -0.71 0.34
C GLY A 298 -1.74 0.33 1.36
N ILE A 299 -2.59 1.26 0.96
CA ILE A 299 -3.18 2.25 1.87
C ILE A 299 -4.67 1.97 2.00
N ARG A 300 -5.14 1.83 3.23
CA ARG A 300 -6.54 1.60 3.58
C ARG A 300 -6.99 2.60 4.63
N VAL A 301 -8.20 3.10 4.47
CA VAL A 301 -8.82 4.01 5.42
C VAL A 301 -10.18 3.47 5.83
N ILE A 302 -10.42 3.46 7.14
CA ILE A 302 -11.73 3.20 7.74
C ILE A 302 -12.17 4.46 8.47
N TYR A 303 -13.38 4.92 8.20
CA TYR A 303 -14.08 5.88 9.04
C TYR A 303 -15.31 5.21 9.62
N PHE A 304 -15.40 5.19 10.95
CA PHE A 304 -16.40 4.47 11.71
C PHE A 304 -17.00 5.39 12.77
N ALA A 305 -18.33 5.41 12.87
CA ALA A 305 -19.05 6.11 13.92
C ALA A 305 -20.45 5.50 14.11
N LEU A 306 -21.10 5.82 15.22
CA LEU A 306 -22.54 5.57 15.38
C LEU A 306 -23.33 6.33 14.31
N LYS A 307 -24.48 5.80 13.88
CA LYS A 307 -25.25 6.37 12.77
C LYS A 307 -25.69 7.83 12.95
N ASP A 308 -25.97 8.22 14.19
CA ASP A 308 -26.38 9.57 14.59
C ASP A 308 -25.21 10.57 14.56
N VAL A 309 -24.00 10.11 14.84
CA VAL A 309 -22.77 10.92 14.80
C VAL A 309 -22.13 10.95 13.41
N PHE A 310 -22.32 9.88 12.63
CA PHE A 310 -21.63 9.70 11.35
C PHE A 310 -21.98 10.80 10.34
N SER A 311 -20.97 11.58 9.96
CA SER A 311 -21.06 12.58 8.90
C SER A 311 -20.24 12.21 7.68
N MET A 312 -20.86 12.22 6.49
CA MET A 312 -20.14 12.09 5.21
C MET A 312 -19.18 13.25 4.94
N GLY A 313 -19.33 14.40 5.61
CA GLY A 313 -18.39 15.52 5.51
C GLY A 313 -16.99 15.14 5.98
N ASN A 314 -16.89 14.30 7.01
CA ASN A 314 -15.62 13.81 7.55
C ASN A 314 -14.84 12.96 6.54
N VAL A 315 -15.55 12.24 5.65
CA VAL A 315 -14.92 11.48 4.56
C VAL A 315 -14.15 12.42 3.63
N GLY A 316 -14.73 13.58 3.29
CA GLY A 316 -14.08 14.58 2.45
C GLY A 316 -12.80 15.13 3.09
N GLY A 317 -12.80 15.33 4.41
CA GLY A 317 -11.61 15.75 5.16
C GLY A 317 -10.47 14.74 5.11
N VAL A 318 -10.76 13.45 5.37
CA VAL A 318 -9.74 12.39 5.31
C VAL A 318 -9.17 12.21 3.90
N VAL A 319 -10.05 12.15 2.90
CA VAL A 319 -9.64 11.98 1.50
C VAL A 319 -8.84 13.20 1.04
N GLY A 320 -9.29 14.41 1.39
CA GLY A 320 -8.58 15.65 1.09
C GLY A 320 -7.19 15.70 1.72
N GLY A 321 -7.05 15.24 2.97
CA GLY A 321 -5.76 15.14 3.65
C GLY A 321 -4.78 14.19 2.95
N ILE A 322 -5.24 13.04 2.45
CA ILE A 322 -4.40 12.12 1.67
C ILE A 322 -4.10 12.66 0.26
N MET A 323 -5.05 13.36 -0.36
CA MET A 323 -4.82 13.98 -1.67
C MET A 323 -3.85 15.17 -1.61
N HIS A 324 -3.50 15.69 -0.43
CA HIS A 324 -2.50 16.75 -0.28
C HIS A 324 -1.11 16.32 -0.79
N PHE A 325 -0.80 15.02 -0.73
CA PHE A 325 0.46 14.44 -1.20
C PHE A 325 0.53 14.25 -2.72
N ASN A 326 -0.51 14.63 -3.46
CA ASN A 326 -0.54 14.52 -4.91
C ASN A 326 0.47 15.48 -5.58
N SER A 327 1.10 15.00 -6.67
CA SER A 327 2.02 15.78 -7.51
C SER A 327 1.52 15.89 -8.94
N SER A 328 2.22 16.68 -9.76
CA SER A 328 2.02 16.70 -11.22
C SER A 328 2.39 15.36 -11.88
N LEU A 329 3.27 14.59 -11.22
CA LEU A 329 3.74 13.29 -11.69
C LEU A 329 2.76 12.19 -11.34
N ASN A 330 2.35 12.03 -10.08
CA ASN A 330 1.43 10.99 -9.66
C ASN A 330 0.46 11.43 -8.56
N ASN A 331 -0.68 10.75 -8.49
CA ASN A 331 -1.81 11.14 -7.66
C ASN A 331 -2.50 9.91 -7.08
N PHE A 332 -2.95 10.01 -5.83
CA PHE A 332 -3.84 9.04 -5.21
C PHE A 332 -5.27 9.15 -5.77
N ALA A 333 -5.91 8.00 -5.91
CA ALA A 333 -7.34 7.86 -6.18
C ALA A 333 -7.96 6.86 -5.21
N PRO A 334 -9.12 7.16 -4.61
CA PRO A 334 -9.85 6.20 -3.80
C PRO A 334 -10.37 5.05 -4.68
N THR A 335 -10.17 3.82 -4.22
CA THR A 335 -10.58 2.56 -4.86
C THR A 335 -11.17 1.60 -3.82
N GLY A 336 -11.77 0.49 -4.25
CA GLY A 336 -12.26 -0.55 -3.34
C GLY A 336 -13.77 -0.53 -3.09
N ALA A 337 -14.20 -0.71 -1.84
CA ALA A 337 -15.57 -1.15 -1.47
C ALA A 337 -16.72 -0.26 -1.98
N LEU A 338 -16.45 1.03 -2.22
CA LEU A 338 -17.47 2.00 -2.65
C LEU A 338 -17.28 2.46 -4.10
N SER A 339 -16.24 1.96 -4.78
CA SER A 339 -16.03 2.21 -6.20
C SER A 339 -17.00 1.35 -7.01
N PRO A 340 -17.70 1.91 -8.00
CA PRO A 340 -18.59 1.13 -8.87
C PRO A 340 -17.84 -0.03 -9.52
N LYS A 341 -18.21 -1.27 -9.23
CA LYS A 341 -17.59 -2.46 -9.83
C LYS A 341 -18.06 -2.63 -11.26
N TYR A 342 -19.29 -2.19 -11.56
CA TYR A 342 -19.88 -2.26 -12.89
C TYR A 342 -19.92 -0.87 -13.54
N LYS A 343 -19.01 -0.66 -14.50
CA LYS A 343 -19.00 0.56 -15.33
C LYS A 343 -20.09 0.56 -16.41
N THR A 344 -20.73 -0.58 -16.68
CA THR A 344 -21.77 -0.71 -17.70
C THR A 344 -23.16 -0.38 -17.14
N PRO A 345 -23.97 0.44 -17.83
CA PRO A 345 -25.30 0.85 -17.35
C PRO A 345 -26.23 -0.32 -17.01
N LEU A 346 -26.13 -1.44 -17.74
CA LEU A 346 -26.96 -2.64 -17.56
C LEU A 346 -26.69 -3.40 -16.26
N LEU A 347 -25.50 -3.27 -15.67
CA LEU A 347 -25.09 -3.99 -14.46
C LEU A 347 -24.92 -3.07 -13.24
N ALA A 348 -25.00 -1.75 -13.42
CA ALA A 348 -24.82 -0.75 -12.36
C ALA A 348 -25.80 -0.90 -11.18
N TRP A 349 -26.97 -1.51 -11.38
CA TRP A 349 -27.92 -1.79 -10.29
C TRP A 349 -27.37 -2.78 -9.26
N LYS A 350 -26.42 -3.65 -9.64
CA LYS A 350 -25.79 -4.61 -8.72
C LYS A 350 -24.90 -3.93 -7.68
N ASP A 351 -24.33 -2.78 -8.01
CA ASP A 351 -23.53 -1.96 -7.07
C ASP A 351 -24.40 -1.24 -6.03
N ARG A 352 -25.73 -1.23 -6.22
CA ARG A 352 -26.70 -0.56 -5.32
C ARG A 352 -27.30 -1.49 -4.27
N ASN A 353 -26.91 -2.76 -4.23
CA ASN A 353 -27.43 -3.71 -3.24
C ASN A 353 -26.80 -3.47 -1.86
N ALA A 354 -27.61 -3.00 -0.91
CA ALA A 354 -27.19 -2.71 0.47
C ALA A 354 -26.53 -3.91 1.16
N LYS A 355 -26.99 -5.15 0.89
CA LYS A 355 -26.41 -6.36 1.46
C LYS A 355 -24.98 -6.57 0.97
N THR A 356 -24.75 -6.42 -0.34
CA THR A 356 -23.41 -6.53 -0.94
C THR A 356 -22.46 -5.48 -0.37
N LEU A 357 -22.92 -4.22 -0.26
CA LEU A 357 -22.13 -3.14 0.34
C LEU A 357 -21.77 -3.41 1.80
N SER A 358 -22.70 -3.96 2.58
CA SER A 358 -22.44 -4.34 3.97
C SER A 358 -21.43 -5.48 4.07
N THR A 359 -21.52 -6.48 3.19
CA THR A 359 -20.54 -7.58 3.12
C THR A 359 -19.16 -7.07 2.69
N ASP A 360 -19.08 -6.20 1.69
CA ASP A 360 -17.82 -5.58 1.27
C ASP A 360 -17.21 -4.75 2.41
N LYS A 361 -18.01 -3.96 3.13
CA LYS A 361 -17.56 -3.24 4.33
C LYS A 361 -16.97 -4.18 5.38
N GLN A 362 -17.66 -5.26 5.70
CA GLN A 362 -17.17 -6.27 6.65
C GLN A 362 -15.86 -6.91 6.18
N ASP A 363 -15.75 -7.28 4.90
CA ASP A 363 -14.55 -7.87 4.29
C ASP A 363 -13.34 -6.93 4.41
N PHE A 364 -13.53 -5.62 4.22
CA PHE A 364 -12.47 -4.63 4.42
C PHE A 364 -12.12 -4.41 5.89
N LEU A 365 -13.10 -4.44 6.80
CA LEU A 365 -12.84 -4.39 8.24
C LEU A 365 -12.03 -5.62 8.70
N ASP A 366 -12.37 -6.81 8.22
CA ASP A 366 -11.64 -8.04 8.53
C ASP A 366 -10.21 -8.01 7.97
N ALA A 367 -10.04 -7.51 6.74
CA ALA A 367 -8.72 -7.27 6.15
C ALA A 367 -7.90 -6.25 6.97
N TYR A 368 -8.54 -5.17 7.44
CA TYR A 368 -7.91 -4.15 8.28
C TYR A 368 -7.43 -4.74 9.60
N LYS A 369 -8.31 -5.46 10.31
CA LYS A 369 -8.01 -6.11 11.59
C LYS A 369 -6.85 -7.09 11.48
N ARG A 370 -6.80 -7.87 10.39
CA ARG A 370 -5.71 -8.83 10.15
C ARG A 370 -4.42 -8.19 9.62
N ARG A 371 -4.48 -6.91 9.19
CA ARG A 371 -3.39 -6.20 8.50
C ARG A 371 -2.93 -6.97 7.26
N GLU A 372 -3.91 -7.55 6.55
CA GLU A 372 -3.69 -8.31 5.32
C GLU A 372 -4.00 -7.47 4.08
N HIS A 373 -3.15 -7.62 3.06
CA HIS A 373 -3.24 -6.89 1.79
C HIS A 373 -2.52 -7.60 0.65
N PHE A 374 -1.38 -8.24 0.94
CA PHE A 374 -0.50 -8.77 -0.10
C PHE A 374 -0.72 -10.25 -0.44
N TYR A 375 -1.43 -10.99 0.42
CA TYR A 375 -1.62 -12.43 0.31
C TYR A 375 -3.09 -12.80 0.55
N TRP A 376 -3.46 -14.00 0.11
CA TRP A 376 -4.77 -14.59 0.41
C TRP A 376 -4.93 -14.78 1.93
N PRO A 377 -6.13 -14.60 2.51
CA PRO A 377 -7.42 -14.33 1.87
C PRO A 377 -7.61 -12.90 1.33
N TYR A 378 -7.09 -11.86 1.99
CA TYR A 378 -7.35 -10.48 1.61
C TYR A 378 -6.29 -9.90 0.67
N LYS A 379 -6.06 -10.56 -0.47
CA LYS A 379 -5.12 -10.04 -1.48
C LYS A 379 -5.76 -8.89 -2.25
N ARG A 380 -5.11 -7.74 -2.24
CA ARG A 380 -5.55 -6.48 -2.86
C ARG A 380 -4.48 -5.93 -3.82
N PRO A 381 -4.87 -5.04 -4.76
CA PRO A 381 -3.91 -4.27 -5.54
C PRO A 381 -2.99 -3.46 -4.61
N HIS A 382 -1.71 -3.40 -4.95
CA HIS A 382 -0.73 -2.56 -4.26
C HIS A 382 0.07 -1.83 -5.31
N PHE A 383 0.64 -0.69 -4.94
CA PHE A 383 1.57 0.09 -5.75
C PHE A 383 2.93 0.15 -5.05
N ILE A 384 3.93 0.74 -5.68
CA ILE A 384 5.28 0.82 -5.14
C ILE A 384 5.52 2.26 -4.70
N LEU A 385 5.94 2.43 -3.45
CA LEU A 385 6.44 3.70 -2.93
C LEU A 385 7.87 3.50 -2.43
N ASN A 386 8.69 4.51 -2.60
CA ASN A 386 10.03 4.52 -2.06
C ASN A 386 10.05 5.01 -0.60
N THR A 387 11.22 4.96 0.05
CA THR A 387 11.40 5.41 1.44
C THR A 387 11.07 6.89 1.65
N GLU A 388 11.38 7.76 0.67
CA GLU A 388 11.10 9.21 0.72
C GLU A 388 9.59 9.48 0.73
N GLU A 389 8.86 8.81 -0.16
CA GLU A 389 7.40 8.93 -0.30
C GLU A 389 6.71 8.40 0.97
N LEU A 390 7.13 7.23 1.47
CA LEU A 390 6.58 6.67 2.70
C LEU A 390 6.88 7.53 3.93
N ALA A 391 8.07 8.10 4.04
CA ALA A 391 8.41 9.02 5.12
C ALA A 391 7.60 10.32 5.04
N THR A 392 7.21 10.74 3.83
CA THR A 392 6.33 11.90 3.65
C THR A 392 4.91 11.60 4.15
N LEU A 393 4.40 10.39 3.89
CA LEU A 393 3.06 9.94 4.31
C LEU A 393 2.95 9.56 5.78
N PHE A 394 4.04 9.07 6.36
CA PHE A 394 4.12 8.65 7.75
C PHE A 394 5.43 9.14 8.33
N HIS A 395 5.37 10.22 9.11
CA HIS A 395 6.42 10.69 10.00
C HIS A 395 5.82 11.30 11.25
N PHE A 396 6.67 11.57 12.24
CA PHE A 396 6.25 12.24 13.45
C PHE A 396 6.33 13.76 13.23
N PRO A 397 5.18 14.46 13.30
CA PRO A 397 5.11 15.89 13.00
C PRO A 397 5.96 16.70 13.97
N GLY A 398 6.45 17.83 13.48
CA GLY A 398 7.21 18.79 14.29
C GLY A 398 6.32 19.59 15.26
N GLY A 399 6.95 20.51 16.01
CA GLY A 399 6.24 21.38 16.95
C GLY A 399 5.21 22.33 16.30
N VAL A 400 5.30 22.53 14.98
CA VAL A 400 4.38 23.36 14.19
C VAL A 400 2.95 22.84 14.23
N SER A 401 2.77 21.52 14.29
CA SER A 401 1.46 20.95 14.55
C SER A 401 1.11 21.23 16.01
N THR A 402 0.34 22.28 16.27
CA THR A 402 -0.07 22.69 17.63
C THR A 402 -1.28 21.92 18.15
N THR A 403 -1.70 20.86 17.44
CA THR A 403 -2.96 20.18 17.70
C THR A 403 -2.96 19.58 19.12
N PRO A 404 -3.85 20.05 20.01
CA PRO A 404 -3.90 19.61 21.41
C PRO A 404 -4.39 18.16 21.56
N SER A 405 -4.84 17.55 20.47
CA SER A 405 -5.34 16.16 20.41
C SER A 405 -4.27 15.09 20.60
N PHE A 406 -2.99 15.44 20.50
CA PHE A 406 -1.94 14.50 20.83
C PHE A 406 -1.87 14.29 22.33
N THR A 407 -1.91 13.04 22.78
CA THR A 407 -1.52 12.68 24.16
C THR A 407 -0.01 12.84 24.30
N ARG A 408 0.47 14.10 24.36
CA ARG A 408 1.88 14.44 24.46
C ARG A 408 2.39 14.15 25.87
N ILE A 409 3.61 13.63 25.94
CA ILE A 409 4.30 13.46 27.23
C ILE A 409 4.77 14.85 27.70
N GLU A 410 4.45 15.23 28.94
CA GLU A 410 4.67 16.59 29.43
C GLU A 410 6.14 16.93 29.72
N SER A 411 6.98 15.94 30.00
CA SER A 411 8.39 16.15 30.34
C SER A 411 9.29 15.11 29.67
N LYS A 412 10.40 15.53 29.05
CA LYS A 412 11.53 14.64 28.76
C LYS A 412 11.98 14.04 30.10
N LYS A 413 12.11 12.73 30.22
CA LYS A 413 12.79 12.14 31.38
C LYS A 413 14.18 12.75 31.42
N ALA A 414 14.46 13.53 32.46
CA ALA A 414 15.82 13.99 32.72
C ALA A 414 16.68 12.74 32.91
N GLU A 415 17.73 12.59 32.10
CA GLU A 415 18.77 11.61 32.41
C GLU A 415 19.30 11.97 33.79
N ALA A 416 19.38 10.98 34.69
CA ALA A 416 19.97 11.18 35.99
C ALA A 416 21.41 11.68 35.78
N PRO A 417 21.84 12.77 36.44
CA PRO A 417 23.21 13.25 36.32
C PRO A 417 24.16 12.11 36.67
N ALA A 418 25.22 11.93 35.87
CA ALA A 418 26.19 10.84 36.03
C ALA A 418 26.97 10.84 37.37
N ASN A 419 26.69 11.80 38.25
CA ASN A 419 27.34 12.02 39.55
C ASN A 419 26.43 11.69 40.75
N LEU A 420 25.57 10.68 40.65
CA LEU A 420 24.95 10.12 41.86
C LEU A 420 25.95 9.15 42.52
N PRO A 421 26.36 9.39 43.77
CA PRO A 421 27.09 8.38 44.52
C PRO A 421 26.20 7.15 44.72
N VAL A 422 26.78 5.98 44.44
CA VAL A 422 26.14 4.66 44.59
C VAL A 422 25.73 4.41 46.03
#